data_AF-A0A8T4LJS6-F1
#
_entry.id   AF-A0A8T4LJS6-F1
#
_cell.length_a   1.000
_cell.length_b   1.000
_cell.length_c   1.000
_cell.angle_alpha   90.00
_cell.angle_beta   90.00
_cell.angle_gamma   90.00
#
_symmetry.space_group_name_H-M   'P 1'
#
loop_
_entity.id
_entity.type
_entity.pdbx_description
1 polymer ?
#
loop_
_entity_poly.entity_id
_entity_poly.type
_entity_poly.pdbx_seq_one_letter_code
_entity_poly.pdbx_strand_id
1 'polypeptide(L)'
;MRHIVYFSQKARTTGNFGDDLMKAGRMDIACQIVIIAFFISNHMRNNVKLHLIFNGPPDAQKHLELFPGIKLHPDDDENERD
;
A
#
# COMPACT_ATOMS: atom_id res chain seq x y z
N MET A 1 -0.14 11.33 15.01
CA MET A 1 -0.07 10.24 14.02
C MET A 1 -1.40 10.17 13.30
N ARG A 2 -1.42 10.07 11.97
CA ARG A 2 -2.63 10.07 11.15
C ARG A 2 -2.84 8.68 10.55
N HIS A 3 -4.04 8.15 10.68
CA HIS A 3 -4.43 6.86 10.09
C HIS A 3 -5.37 7.13 8.93
N ILE A 4 -5.08 6.54 7.78
CA ILE A 4 -5.91 6.61 6.59
C ILE A 4 -6.32 5.19 6.26
N VAL A 5 -7.63 4.95 6.09
CA VAL A 5 -8.17 3.66 5.69
C VAL A 5 -8.74 3.79 4.29
N TYR A 6 -8.25 2.97 3.38
CA TYR A 6 -8.82 2.76 2.06
C TYR A 6 -9.33 1.33 1.95
N PHE A 7 -10.63 1.20 1.75
CA PHE A 7 -11.28 -0.07 1.51
C PHE A 7 -11.66 -0.18 0.04
N SER A 8 -11.27 -1.29 -0.59
CA SER A 8 -11.71 -1.64 -1.93
C SER A 8 -12.36 -3.01 -1.94
N GLN A 9 -13.64 -3.02 -2.29
CA GLN A 9 -14.41 -4.25 -2.47
C GLN A 9 -13.91 -5.11 -3.64
N LYS A 10 -13.26 -4.52 -4.63
CA LYS A 10 -12.91 -5.19 -5.89
C LYS A 10 -11.41 -5.34 -6.13
N ALA A 11 -10.55 -4.65 -5.37
CA ALA A 11 -9.11 -4.70 -5.56
C ALA A 11 -8.60 -6.13 -5.52
N ARG A 12 -7.82 -6.50 -6.54
CA ARG A 12 -7.27 -7.85 -6.66
C ARG A 12 -6.32 -8.16 -5.50
N THR A 13 -6.37 -9.40 -5.04
CA THR A 13 -5.60 -9.91 -3.90
C THR A 13 -4.48 -10.87 -4.32
N THR A 14 -4.04 -10.75 -5.58
CA THR A 14 -2.90 -11.46 -6.18
C THR A 14 -1.84 -10.44 -6.60
N GLY A 15 -0.58 -10.87 -6.75
CA GLY A 15 0.49 -10.02 -7.32
C GLY A 15 0.41 -9.83 -8.84
N ASN A 16 -0.47 -10.57 -9.54
CA ASN A 16 -0.68 -10.42 -10.97
C ASN A 16 -1.86 -9.49 -11.30
N PHE A 17 -1.54 -8.24 -11.67
CA PHE A 17 -2.54 -7.21 -12.00
C PHE A 17 -2.80 -7.08 -13.51
N GLY A 18 -2.00 -7.72 -14.38
CA GLY A 18 -2.02 -7.50 -15.83
C GLY A 18 -1.62 -6.07 -16.22
N ASP A 19 -1.87 -5.70 -17.47
CA ASP A 19 -1.43 -4.40 -18.03
C ASP A 19 -2.42 -3.24 -17.76
N ASP A 20 -3.61 -3.54 -17.25
CA ASP A 20 -4.69 -2.57 -17.02
C ASP A 20 -5.11 -2.57 -15.55
N LEU A 21 -4.54 -1.62 -14.79
CA LEU A 21 -4.81 -1.47 -13.37
C LEU A 21 -6.26 -1.10 -13.05
N MET A 22 -7.00 -0.48 -13.99
CA MET A 22 -8.41 -0.19 -13.79
C MET A 22 -9.23 -1.49 -13.75
N LYS A 23 -8.89 -2.43 -14.64
CA LYS A 23 -9.52 -3.77 -14.67
C LYS A 23 -9.05 -4.67 -13.52
N ALA A 24 -7.92 -4.38 -12.90
CA ALA A 24 -7.43 -5.07 -11.71
C ALA A 24 -8.16 -4.67 -10.41
N GLY A 25 -9.46 -4.40 -10.49
CA GLY A 25 -10.26 -4.03 -9.32
C GLY A 25 -10.05 -2.59 -8.86
N ARG A 26 -9.81 -1.68 -9.82
CA ARG A 26 -9.45 -0.28 -9.58
C ARG A 26 -8.16 -0.11 -8.77
N MET A 27 -7.14 -0.88 -9.15
CA MET A 27 -5.80 -0.79 -8.56
C MET A 27 -5.15 0.57 -8.87
N ASP A 28 -5.53 1.20 -9.98
CA ASP A 28 -5.18 2.59 -10.31
C ASP A 28 -5.47 3.55 -9.15
N ILE A 29 -6.65 3.42 -8.53
CA ILE A 29 -7.06 4.23 -7.38
C ILE A 29 -6.19 3.90 -6.16
N ALA A 30 -5.94 2.63 -5.88
CA ALA A 30 -5.10 2.24 -4.74
C ALA A 30 -3.68 2.84 -4.84
N CYS A 31 -3.08 2.83 -6.03
CA CYS A 31 -1.79 3.50 -6.28
C CYS A 31 -1.87 5.01 -6.02
N GLN A 32 -2.93 5.68 -6.50
CA GLN A 32 -3.13 7.11 -6.23
C GLN A 32 -3.27 7.39 -4.73
N ILE A 33 -3.97 6.54 -3.98
CA ILE A 33 -4.10 6.65 -2.53
C ILE A 33 -2.72 6.59 -1.85
N VAL A 34 -1.85 5.67 -2.26
CA VAL A 34 -0.47 5.60 -1.74
C VAL A 34 0.27 6.91 -2.00
N ILE A 35 0.18 7.44 -3.24
CA ILE A 35 0.85 8.69 -3.62
C ILE A 35 0.36 9.85 -2.74
N ILE A 36 -0.96 10.06 -2.65
CA ILE A 36 -1.52 11.21 -1.92
C ILE A 36 -1.36 11.06 -0.40
N ALA A 37 -1.30 9.84 0.14
CA ALA A 37 -1.13 9.60 1.57
C ALA A 37 0.28 9.99 2.02
N PHE A 38 1.31 9.62 1.25
CA PHE A 38 2.69 9.81 1.68
C PHE A 38 3.38 11.02 1.08
N PHE A 39 3.16 11.35 -0.19
CA PHE A 39 3.99 12.33 -0.88
C PHE A 39 3.36 13.72 -0.90
N ILE A 40 4.20 14.72 -0.64
CA ILE A 40 3.97 16.13 -0.94
C ILE A 40 5.11 16.63 -1.84
N SER A 41 4.98 17.84 -2.37
CA SER A 41 5.86 18.38 -3.42
C SER A 41 7.36 18.08 -3.25
N ASN A 42 7.91 18.29 -2.06
CA ASN A 42 9.35 18.10 -1.77
C ASN A 42 9.62 17.28 -0.49
N HIS A 43 8.66 16.48 -0.02
CA HIS A 43 8.82 15.72 1.22
C HIS A 43 7.87 14.51 1.29
N MET A 44 8.21 13.54 2.13
CA MET A 44 7.34 12.41 2.47
C MET A 44 6.80 12.59 3.89
N ARG A 45 5.50 12.39 4.10
CA ARG A 45 4.86 12.53 5.41
C ARG A 45 5.33 11.41 6.33
N ASN A 46 6.04 11.74 7.41
CA ASN A 46 6.59 10.77 8.38
C ASN A 46 5.59 10.27 9.45
N ASN A 47 4.40 10.86 9.56
CA ASN A 47 3.44 10.52 10.63
C ASN A 47 2.15 9.83 10.16
N VAL A 48 2.17 9.21 8.98
CA VAL A 48 1.00 8.58 8.35
C VAL A 48 1.11 7.06 8.38
N LYS A 49 0.04 6.39 8.81
CA LYS A 49 -0.17 4.95 8.59
C LYS A 49 -1.34 4.79 7.61
N LEU A 50 -1.07 4.14 6.49
CA LEU A 50 -2.07 3.85 5.46
C LEU A 50 -2.47 2.37 5.56
N HIS A 51 -3.76 2.13 5.76
CA HIS A 51 -4.37 0.81 5.75
C HIS A 51 -5.06 0.61 4.40
N LEU A 52 -4.56 -0.31 3.59
CA LEU A 52 -5.19 -0.75 2.35
C LEU A 52 -5.89 -2.08 2.60
N ILE A 53 -7.21 -2.11 2.50
CA ILE A 53 -8.03 -3.31 2.70
C ILE A 53 -8.62 -3.73 1.36
N PHE A 54 -8.13 -4.84 0.83
CA PHE A 54 -8.52 -5.39 -0.46
C PHE A 54 -9.37 -6.64 -0.27
N ASN A 55 -10.60 -6.57 -0.78
CA ASN A 55 -11.60 -7.63 -0.65
C ASN A 55 -12.03 -8.22 -2.02
N GLY A 56 -11.23 -8.01 -3.06
CA GLY A 56 -11.46 -8.61 -4.37
C GLY A 56 -10.84 -10.02 -4.50
N PRO A 57 -11.15 -10.74 -5.59
CA PRO A 57 -10.61 -12.06 -5.87
C PRO A 57 -9.08 -12.01 -6.15
N PRO A 58 -8.37 -13.15 -6.10
CA PRO A 58 -8.87 -14.49 -5.81
C PRO A 58 -8.87 -14.88 -4.32
N ASP A 59 -8.13 -14.17 -3.47
CA ASP A 59 -7.80 -14.57 -2.11
C ASP A 59 -8.10 -13.41 -1.12
N ALA A 60 -9.37 -13.02 -1.06
CA ALA A 60 -9.84 -12.04 -0.10
C ALA A 60 -9.85 -12.62 1.33
N GLN A 61 -9.53 -11.87 2.39
CA GLN A 61 -9.18 -10.45 2.45
C GLN A 61 -7.66 -10.26 2.60
N LYS A 62 -7.10 -9.25 1.92
CA LYS A 62 -5.73 -8.78 2.19
C LYS A 62 -5.75 -7.40 2.84
N HIS A 63 -5.05 -7.27 3.95
CA HIS A 63 -4.85 -6.00 4.64
C HIS A 63 -3.37 -5.67 4.62
N LEU A 64 -3.02 -4.60 3.91
CA LEU A 64 -1.67 -4.07 3.84
C LEU A 64 -1.58 -2.82 4.71
N GLU A 65 -0.53 -2.74 5.50
CA GLU A 65 -0.19 -1.58 6.29
C GLU A 65 1.09 -0.95 5.75
N LEU A 66 1.00 0.31 5.36
CA LEU A 66 2.12 1.08 4.86
C LEU A 66 2.39 2.23 5.82
N PHE A 67 3.65 2.48 6.11
CA PHE A 67 4.11 3.58 6.95
C PHE A 67 5.51 3.99 6.44
N PRO A 68 5.86 5.28 6.55
CA PRO A 68 7.10 5.83 6.05
C PRO A 68 8.28 5.34 6.90
N GLY A 69 9.15 4.51 6.32
CA GLY A 69 10.58 4.39 6.66
C GLY A 69 10.97 4.25 8.14
N ILE A 70 10.13 3.69 9.01
CA ILE A 70 10.53 3.25 10.35
C ILE A 70 10.45 1.73 10.35
N LYS A 71 11.56 1.09 10.73
CA LYS A 71 11.76 -0.36 10.81
C LYS A 71 10.55 -1.04 11.47
N LEU A 72 9.99 -2.08 10.83
CA LEU A 72 8.92 -2.86 11.44
C LEU A 72 9.44 -3.90 12.41
N HIS A 73 10.62 -4.47 12.13
CA HIS A 73 11.31 -5.38 13.02
C HIS A 73 12.73 -4.86 13.34
N PRO A 74 13.24 -5.06 14.57
CA PRO A 74 14.63 -4.76 14.91
C PRO A 74 15.66 -5.48 14.03
N ASP A 75 15.28 -6.63 13.45
CA ASP A 75 16.16 -7.54 12.70
C ASP A 75 16.21 -7.25 11.18
N ASP A 76 15.54 -6.20 10.71
CA ASP A 76 15.46 -5.86 9.28
C ASP A 76 16.74 -5.20 8.70
N ASP A 77 17.89 -5.25 9.39
CA ASP A 77 19.19 -4.77 8.92
C ASP A 77 20.29 -5.81 9.22
N GLU A 78 20.79 -6.51 8.19
CA GLU A 78 22.22 -6.91 8.11
C GLU A 78 22.72 -7.43 6.75
N ASN A 79 21.91 -7.58 5.70
CA ASN A 79 22.34 -8.37 4.52
C ASN A 79 22.25 -7.73 3.12
N GLU A 80 22.24 -6.40 2.98
CA GLU A 80 22.44 -5.79 1.64
C GLU A 80 23.31 -4.52 1.71
N ARG A 81 24.60 -4.74 2.03
CA ARG A 81 25.69 -3.92 1.51
C ARG A 81 26.84 -4.85 1.13
N ASP A 82 26.84 -5.28 -0.13
CA ASP A 82 28.02 -5.61 -0.93
C ASP A 82 27.73 -5.25 -2.40
#